data_AF-A0AAX2DKL4-F1
#
_entry.id   AF-A0AAX2DKL4-F1
#
_cell.length_a   1.000
_cell.length_b   1.000
_cell.length_c   1.000
_cell.angle_alpha   90.00
_cell.angle_beta   90.00
_cell.angle_gamma   90.00
#
_symmetry.space_group_name_H-M   'P 1'
#
loop_
_entity.id
_entity.type
_entity.pdbx_description
1 polymer ?
#
loop_
_entity_poly.entity_id
_entity_poly.type
_entity_poly.pdbx_seq_one_letter_code
_entity_poly.pdbx_strand_id
1 'polypeptide(L)'
;MINVTKKNEAATNLIKEFVLLIDAESILNNAEKKFIDLPFSMDQLSLTDKQPIDNQLRFYEKNYGLTVVNNIALKCVQQLSESNHPLEINMSELSEVEVLFLERLSQYMINSENLHLKFNRIEYIEKVEISKKELKRFLNIADPWTAIKIGEILLQKRESQKDLDLLHILALNYNSIGNTLAAEDLLLKVIHSEVSSVRDNKIIISSFYILAMTHLRHHPNGLKDMMKAQKYLDKALELMKDDNFAHDDRKFSSIFNRNGYALILFNEGRVDEAISLLIDKLIEIEPLIKEKGEYILLHKTVLLYNLYQCYVALDRLDEAESTLKKLIQLDYYDLDYRYELVRFYFNINNLEQGKVELDQISKLDIEDYPTHQSYLGFYYLEKNDLPVAKEHYANAYHTNVNAKKANEFLYNYLYTLYALHEFDEVSQIGMKCRLYGITLEKEIGELIKASESSLQS
;
A
#
# COMPACT_ATOMS: atom_id res chain seq x y z
N MET A 1 -36.91 7.83 -19.35
CA MET A 1 -36.04 8.97 -18.95
C MET A 1 -36.03 9.01 -17.43
N ILE A 2 -34.99 8.46 -16.80
CA ILE A 2 -34.85 8.36 -15.35
C ILE A 2 -33.39 8.84 -15.12
N ASN A 3 -33.21 9.99 -14.45
CA ASN A 3 -31.97 10.77 -14.18
C ASN A 3 -31.40 10.66 -12.74
N VAL A 4 -30.32 9.90 -12.43
CA VAL A 4 -29.77 9.75 -11.03
C VAL A 4 -28.60 10.66 -10.87
N THR A 5 -28.54 11.22 -9.66
CA THR A 5 -27.40 11.88 -9.06
C THR A 5 -26.88 10.98 -7.95
N LYS A 6 -25.57 10.71 -7.87
CA LYS A 6 -25.00 10.00 -6.72
C LYS A 6 -25.25 10.83 -5.46
N LYS A 7 -25.68 10.19 -4.38
CA LYS A 7 -25.78 10.77 -3.03
C LYS A 7 -25.11 9.89 -1.97
N ASN A 8 -24.27 8.94 -2.38
CA ASN A 8 -23.61 8.00 -1.48
C ASN A 8 -22.36 8.63 -0.84
N GLU A 9 -22.15 8.33 0.44
CA GLU A 9 -21.07 8.94 1.22
C GLU A 9 -19.76 8.14 1.19
N ALA A 10 -19.83 6.81 1.12
CA ALA A 10 -18.66 5.94 1.06
C ALA A 10 -18.04 5.85 -0.34
N ALA A 11 -16.72 5.71 -0.38
CA ALA A 11 -15.90 5.75 -1.58
C ALA A 11 -15.88 4.42 -2.34
N THR A 12 -16.10 3.27 -1.69
CA THR A 12 -16.04 1.94 -2.31
C THR A 12 -17.41 1.33 -2.62
N ASN A 13 -18.50 2.02 -2.29
CA ASN A 13 -19.83 1.42 -2.30
C ASN A 13 -20.29 0.95 -3.69
N LEU A 14 -19.98 1.69 -4.76
CA LEU A 14 -20.30 1.22 -6.11
C LEU A 14 -19.62 -0.10 -6.44
N ILE A 15 -18.39 -0.31 -5.97
CA ILE A 15 -17.64 -1.55 -6.21
C ILE A 15 -18.33 -2.72 -5.50
N LYS A 16 -18.73 -2.51 -4.23
CA LYS A 16 -19.53 -3.47 -3.46
C LYS A 16 -20.80 -3.87 -4.19
N GLU A 17 -21.62 -2.89 -4.57
CA GLU A 17 -22.89 -3.13 -5.26
C GLU A 17 -22.69 -3.83 -6.61
N PHE A 18 -21.63 -3.48 -7.35
CA PHE A 18 -21.30 -4.15 -8.58
C PHE A 18 -21.00 -5.64 -8.35
N VAL A 19 -20.14 -5.95 -7.36
CA VAL A 19 -19.78 -7.33 -6.98
C VAL A 19 -21.02 -8.14 -6.60
N LEU A 20 -21.95 -7.56 -5.83
CA LEU A 20 -23.22 -8.18 -5.46
C LEU A 20 -24.10 -8.44 -6.68
N LEU A 21 -24.18 -7.48 -7.60
CA LEU A 21 -25.06 -7.56 -8.76
C LEU A 21 -24.66 -8.66 -9.76
N ILE A 22 -23.37 -9.00 -9.83
CA ILE A 22 -22.84 -10.03 -10.73
C ILE A 22 -22.49 -11.34 -10.00
N ASP A 23 -22.92 -11.48 -8.74
CA ASP A 23 -22.66 -12.65 -7.89
C ASP A 23 -21.15 -13.00 -7.75
N ALA A 24 -20.26 -12.00 -7.79
CA ALA A 24 -18.81 -12.17 -7.75
C ALA A 24 -18.23 -12.28 -6.32
N GLU A 25 -19.05 -12.33 -5.29
CA GLU A 25 -18.58 -12.37 -3.89
C GLU A 25 -17.75 -13.63 -3.62
N SER A 26 -18.11 -14.75 -4.26
CA SER A 26 -17.49 -16.05 -4.02
C SER A 26 -16.04 -16.14 -4.51
N ILE A 27 -15.67 -15.33 -5.51
CA ILE A 27 -14.32 -15.30 -6.10
C ILE A 27 -13.37 -14.29 -5.44
N LEU A 28 -13.89 -13.46 -4.52
CA LEU A 28 -13.06 -12.52 -3.76
C LEU A 28 -12.45 -13.19 -2.52
N ASN A 29 -11.18 -12.87 -2.24
CA ASN A 29 -10.51 -13.26 -1.01
C ASN A 29 -10.98 -12.40 0.18
N ASN A 30 -10.56 -12.75 1.40
CA ASN A 30 -11.02 -12.04 2.60
C ASN A 30 -10.54 -10.58 2.69
N ALA A 31 -9.36 -10.25 2.14
CA ALA A 31 -8.84 -8.88 2.15
C ALA A 31 -9.63 -7.98 1.20
N GLU A 32 -9.95 -8.48 0.01
CA GLU A 32 -10.81 -7.82 -0.99
C GLU A 32 -12.21 -7.59 -0.42
N LYS A 33 -12.83 -8.62 0.18
CA LYS A 33 -14.14 -8.50 0.84
C LYS A 33 -14.12 -7.47 1.96
N LYS A 34 -13.09 -7.49 2.81
CA LYS A 34 -12.91 -6.51 3.88
C LYS A 34 -12.86 -5.09 3.31
N PHE A 35 -12.10 -4.86 2.23
CA PHE A 35 -11.92 -3.53 1.61
C PHE A 35 -13.22 -2.89 1.13
N ILE A 36 -14.14 -3.69 0.57
CA ILE A 36 -15.46 -3.22 0.12
C ILE A 36 -16.57 -3.48 1.13
N ASP A 37 -16.23 -3.78 2.39
CA ASP A 37 -17.18 -4.00 3.49
C ASP A 37 -18.26 -5.05 3.20
N LEU A 38 -17.84 -6.15 2.55
CA LEU A 38 -18.62 -7.40 2.44
C LEU A 38 -18.33 -8.32 3.62
N PRO A 39 -19.19 -9.32 3.92
CA PRO A 39 -18.87 -10.34 4.92
C PRO A 39 -17.57 -11.08 4.59
N PHE A 40 -16.65 -11.19 5.56
CA PHE A 40 -15.35 -11.85 5.42
C PHE A 40 -15.00 -12.70 6.65
N SER A 41 -14.06 -13.63 6.51
CA SER A 41 -13.42 -14.32 7.64
C SER A 41 -12.09 -13.65 8.00
N MET A 42 -11.73 -13.70 9.28
CA MET A 42 -10.38 -13.33 9.73
C MET A 42 -9.31 -14.36 9.33
N ASP A 43 -9.73 -15.53 8.86
CA ASP A 43 -8.82 -16.52 8.29
C ASP A 43 -8.13 -15.98 7.04
N GLN A 44 -6.89 -16.40 6.82
CA GLN A 44 -6.14 -16.03 5.60
C GLN A 44 -5.90 -14.53 5.41
N LEU A 45 -6.14 -13.72 6.45
CA LEU A 45 -5.74 -12.32 6.50
C LEU A 45 -4.31 -12.21 7.07
N SER A 46 -3.57 -11.20 6.58
CA SER A 46 -2.28 -10.81 7.15
C SER A 46 -2.46 -10.29 8.59
N LEU A 47 -1.38 -10.17 9.36
CA LEU A 47 -1.45 -9.55 10.69
C LEU A 47 -1.88 -8.08 10.60
N THR A 48 -1.51 -7.39 9.51
CA THR A 48 -1.98 -6.03 9.23
C THR A 48 -3.50 -6.01 9.05
N ASP A 49 -4.04 -6.96 8.30
CA ASP A 49 -5.47 -7.06 8.03
C ASP A 49 -6.29 -7.52 9.24
N LYS A 50 -5.66 -8.23 10.18
CA LYS A 50 -6.30 -8.69 11.41
C LYS A 50 -6.36 -7.65 12.52
N GLN A 51 -5.76 -6.47 12.34
CA GLN A 51 -5.70 -5.49 13.41
C GLN A 51 -7.09 -5.03 13.85
N PRO A 52 -7.40 -5.01 15.16
CA PRO A 52 -8.66 -4.51 15.64
C PRO A 52 -8.73 -2.99 15.47
N ILE A 53 -9.94 -2.48 15.24
CA ILE A 53 -10.21 -1.05 15.00
C ILE A 53 -9.60 -0.15 16.09
N ASP A 54 -9.64 -0.57 17.34
CA ASP A 54 -9.15 0.23 18.47
C ASP A 54 -7.63 0.18 18.68
N ASN A 55 -6.93 -0.79 18.08
CA ASN A 55 -5.48 -0.95 18.20
C ASN A 55 -4.79 -1.11 16.83
N GLN A 56 -5.28 -0.42 15.80
CA GLN A 56 -4.63 -0.39 14.50
C GLN A 56 -3.30 0.37 14.59
N LEU A 57 -2.22 -0.26 14.13
CA LEU A 57 -0.86 0.26 14.21
C LEU A 57 -0.29 0.58 12.82
N ARG A 58 -0.71 -0.17 11.80
CA ARG A 58 -0.36 0.05 10.39
C ARG A 58 -1.62 0.49 9.65
N PHE A 59 -1.50 1.58 8.92
CA PHE A 59 -2.55 2.11 8.07
C PHE A 59 -2.20 1.82 6.62
N TYR A 60 -3.22 1.55 5.82
CA TYR A 60 -3.05 1.16 4.43
C TYR A 60 -2.67 2.36 3.59
N GLU A 61 -1.56 2.26 2.86
CA GLU A 61 -1.21 3.28 1.88
C GLU A 61 -2.22 3.29 0.72
N LYS A 62 -2.39 4.45 0.08
CA LYS A 62 -3.22 4.60 -1.13
C LYS A 62 -3.03 3.48 -2.13
N ASN A 63 -1.77 3.13 -2.42
CA ASN A 63 -1.43 2.11 -3.40
C ASN A 63 -2.02 0.74 -3.07
N TYR A 64 -2.11 0.36 -1.79
CA TYR A 64 -2.75 -0.90 -1.39
C TYR A 64 -4.22 -0.91 -1.83
N GLY A 65 -4.97 0.15 -1.50
CA GLY A 65 -6.38 0.27 -1.90
C GLY A 65 -6.56 0.23 -3.42
N LEU A 66 -5.68 0.91 -4.17
CA LEU A 66 -5.73 0.88 -5.64
C LEU A 66 -5.43 -0.51 -6.21
N THR A 67 -4.47 -1.26 -5.64
CA THR A 67 -4.17 -2.64 -6.03
C THR A 67 -5.38 -3.55 -5.75
N VAL A 68 -6.01 -3.44 -4.58
CA VAL A 68 -7.21 -4.22 -4.26
C VAL A 68 -8.34 -3.93 -5.25
N VAL A 69 -8.60 -2.66 -5.59
CA VAL A 69 -9.59 -2.28 -6.61
C VAL A 69 -9.28 -2.92 -7.97
N ASN A 70 -8.01 -2.90 -8.38
CA ASN A 70 -7.57 -3.49 -9.65
C ASN A 70 -7.84 -5.00 -9.69
N ASN A 71 -7.54 -5.71 -8.62
CA ASN A 71 -7.78 -7.15 -8.51
C ASN A 71 -9.27 -7.48 -8.51
N ILE A 72 -10.09 -6.72 -7.77
CA ILE A 72 -11.56 -6.89 -7.79
C ILE A 72 -12.10 -6.69 -9.21
N ALA A 73 -11.62 -5.67 -9.94
CA ALA A 73 -12.03 -5.43 -11.32
C ALA A 73 -11.66 -6.60 -12.25
N LEU A 74 -10.44 -7.13 -12.13
CA LEU A 74 -9.99 -8.29 -12.91
C LEU A 74 -10.88 -9.52 -12.67
N LYS A 75 -11.14 -9.84 -11.40
CA LYS A 75 -12.01 -10.96 -10.99
C LYS A 75 -13.45 -10.78 -11.46
N CYS A 76 -13.98 -9.56 -11.38
CA CYS A 76 -15.30 -9.23 -11.90
C CYS A 76 -15.42 -9.47 -13.41
N VAL A 77 -14.39 -9.13 -14.21
CA VAL A 77 -14.41 -9.40 -15.66
C VAL A 77 -14.37 -10.89 -15.96
N GLN A 78 -13.62 -11.69 -15.18
CA GLN A 78 -13.63 -13.15 -15.30
C GLN A 78 -15.05 -13.70 -15.07
N GLN A 79 -15.73 -13.29 -13.99
CA GLN A 79 -17.11 -13.69 -13.70
C GLN A 79 -18.10 -13.26 -14.81
N LEU A 80 -17.95 -12.04 -15.34
CA LEU A 80 -18.80 -11.53 -16.41
C LEU A 80 -18.59 -12.27 -17.73
N SER A 81 -17.39 -12.74 -18.03
CA SER A 81 -17.15 -13.55 -19.23
C SER A 81 -17.96 -14.87 -19.23
N GLU A 82 -18.39 -15.31 -18.04
CA GLU A 82 -19.19 -16.52 -17.83
C GLU A 82 -20.69 -16.24 -17.74
N SER A 83 -21.11 -14.97 -17.69
CA SER A 83 -22.48 -14.58 -17.35
C SER A 83 -23.02 -13.41 -18.20
N ASN A 84 -24.20 -13.57 -18.81
CA ASN A 84 -24.83 -12.55 -19.65
C ASN A 84 -25.60 -11.51 -18.81
N HIS A 85 -24.89 -10.68 -18.05
CA HIS A 85 -25.51 -9.59 -17.27
C HIS A 85 -25.42 -8.23 -17.98
N PRO A 86 -26.55 -7.61 -18.37
CA PRO A 86 -26.58 -6.21 -18.80
C PRO A 86 -26.61 -5.26 -17.57
N LEU A 87 -25.78 -4.21 -17.55
CA LEU A 87 -25.56 -3.35 -16.36
C LEU A 87 -25.31 -1.86 -16.74
N GLU A 88 -25.93 -0.88 -16.03
CA GLU A 88 -25.56 0.56 -16.09
C GLU A 88 -24.84 1.06 -14.89
N ILE A 89 -24.02 2.06 -15.17
CA ILE A 89 -23.60 3.02 -14.18
C ILE A 89 -23.68 4.41 -14.80
N ASN A 90 -24.59 5.26 -14.31
CA ASN A 90 -24.71 6.67 -14.74
C ASN A 90 -24.52 7.53 -13.49
N MET A 91 -23.43 8.28 -13.43
CA MET A 91 -22.89 8.80 -12.18
C MET A 91 -22.46 10.26 -12.29
N SER A 92 -22.83 11.03 -11.28
CA SER A 92 -22.17 12.28 -10.90
C SER A 92 -21.39 11.98 -9.61
N GLU A 93 -20.24 12.62 -9.36
CA GLU A 93 -19.50 12.52 -8.08
C GLU A 93 -18.86 11.16 -7.72
N LEU A 94 -18.27 10.43 -8.69
CA LEU A 94 -17.47 9.24 -8.40
C LEU A 94 -16.27 9.53 -7.49
N SER A 95 -15.96 8.59 -6.59
CA SER A 95 -14.70 8.63 -5.86
C SER A 95 -13.54 8.25 -6.81
N GLU A 96 -12.31 8.59 -6.43
CA GLU A 96 -11.12 8.19 -7.19
C GLU A 96 -11.06 6.67 -7.41
N VAL A 97 -11.39 5.88 -6.38
CA VAL A 97 -11.33 4.41 -6.46
C VAL A 97 -12.44 3.81 -7.33
N GLU A 98 -13.62 4.43 -7.37
CA GLU A 98 -14.70 3.97 -8.26
C GLU A 98 -14.39 4.30 -9.73
N VAL A 99 -13.80 5.48 -10.00
CA VAL A 99 -13.33 5.82 -11.35
C VAL A 99 -12.32 4.76 -11.81
N LEU A 100 -11.32 4.47 -10.97
CA LEU A 100 -10.32 3.45 -11.27
C LEU A 100 -10.97 2.09 -11.54
N PHE A 101 -11.90 1.65 -10.69
CA PHE A 101 -12.60 0.38 -10.87
C PHE A 101 -13.25 0.26 -12.25
N LEU A 102 -13.98 1.30 -12.68
CA LEU A 102 -14.66 1.33 -13.98
C LEU A 102 -13.68 1.38 -15.16
N GLU A 103 -12.60 2.16 -15.04
CA GLU A 103 -11.55 2.18 -16.05
C GLU A 103 -10.92 0.80 -16.23
N ARG A 104 -10.67 0.09 -15.13
CA ARG A 104 -10.07 -1.26 -15.16
C ARG A 104 -11.03 -2.31 -15.71
N LEU A 105 -12.30 -2.27 -15.31
CA LEU A 105 -13.32 -3.09 -15.96
C LEU A 105 -13.29 -2.87 -17.48
N SER A 106 -13.38 -1.61 -17.93
CA SER A 106 -13.35 -1.27 -19.37
C SER A 106 -12.11 -1.81 -20.07
N GLN A 107 -10.94 -1.65 -19.46
CA GLN A 107 -9.69 -2.11 -20.04
C GLN A 107 -9.64 -3.64 -20.16
N TYR A 108 -10.00 -4.36 -19.11
CA TYR A 108 -10.01 -5.83 -19.13
C TYR A 108 -11.06 -6.39 -20.08
N MET A 109 -12.20 -5.69 -20.27
CA MET A 109 -13.24 -6.10 -21.21
C MET A 109 -12.89 -5.81 -22.68
N ILE A 110 -12.13 -4.76 -23.01
CA ILE A 110 -11.69 -4.50 -24.40
C ILE A 110 -10.87 -5.68 -24.95
N ASN A 111 -10.18 -6.41 -24.07
CA ASN A 111 -9.46 -7.63 -24.41
C ASN A 111 -10.37 -8.88 -24.47
N SER A 112 -11.67 -8.75 -24.18
CA SER A 112 -12.67 -9.81 -24.31
C SER A 112 -13.58 -9.52 -25.51
N GLU A 113 -13.58 -10.39 -26.52
CA GLU A 113 -14.28 -10.14 -27.80
C GLU A 113 -15.82 -10.06 -27.70
N ASN A 114 -16.42 -10.24 -26.51
CA ASN A 114 -17.86 -10.52 -26.37
C ASN A 114 -18.65 -9.63 -25.39
N LEU A 115 -18.09 -8.55 -24.81
CA LEU A 115 -18.83 -7.74 -23.85
C LEU A 115 -19.21 -6.33 -24.36
N HIS A 116 -20.48 -6.15 -24.70
CA HIS A 116 -21.08 -4.83 -24.93
C HIS A 116 -21.84 -4.39 -23.68
N LEU A 117 -21.20 -3.58 -22.83
CA LEU A 117 -21.91 -2.98 -21.71
C LEU A 117 -22.82 -1.84 -22.20
N LYS A 118 -24.12 -2.00 -21.96
CA LYS A 118 -25.12 -0.94 -22.13
C LYS A 118 -25.78 -0.68 -20.80
N PHE A 119 -25.84 0.60 -20.49
CA PHE A 119 -26.08 1.06 -19.16
C PHE A 119 -27.62 1.53 -19.05
N ASN A 120 -28.46 1.08 -18.06
CA ASN A 120 -29.59 1.78 -17.26
C ASN A 120 -29.54 2.00 -15.65
N ARG A 121 -29.50 3.26 -15.14
CA ARG A 121 -29.48 3.88 -13.76
C ARG A 121 -29.85 3.07 -12.46
N ILE A 122 -29.01 3.09 -11.39
CA ILE A 122 -29.32 2.63 -10.01
C ILE A 122 -29.48 3.83 -9.02
N GLU A 123 -30.58 3.88 -8.26
CA GLU A 123 -30.76 4.76 -7.09
C GLU A 123 -30.40 4.02 -5.81
N TYR A 124 -29.35 4.45 -5.11
CA TYR A 124 -29.08 4.01 -3.75
C TYR A 124 -28.66 5.20 -2.88
N ILE A 125 -29.07 5.16 -1.62
CA ILE A 125 -28.70 6.15 -0.60
C ILE A 125 -28.30 5.36 0.64
N GLU A 126 -27.01 5.08 0.78
CA GLU A 126 -26.44 4.75 2.09
C GLU A 126 -25.84 6.00 2.70
N LYS A 127 -26.42 6.40 3.83
CA LYS A 127 -25.89 7.48 4.65
C LYS A 127 -24.89 6.87 5.61
N VAL A 128 -23.66 7.39 5.58
CA VAL A 128 -22.62 7.01 6.52
C VAL A 128 -22.82 7.85 7.77
N GLU A 129 -22.79 7.21 8.94
CA GLU A 129 -22.86 7.96 10.20
C GLU A 129 -21.59 8.80 10.37
N ILE A 130 -21.74 10.12 10.57
CA ILE A 130 -20.61 11.02 10.79
C ILE A 130 -20.16 10.93 12.26
N SER A 131 -19.29 9.97 12.55
CA SER A 131 -18.74 9.76 13.89
C SER A 131 -17.26 9.34 13.85
N LYS A 132 -16.54 9.53 14.98
CA LYS A 132 -15.15 9.04 15.12
C LYS A 132 -15.05 7.52 15.02
N LYS A 133 -16.12 6.81 15.39
CA LYS A 133 -16.19 5.35 15.29
C LYS A 133 -16.21 4.91 13.83
N GLU A 134 -17.06 5.52 13.01
CA GLU A 134 -17.11 5.22 11.57
C GLU A 134 -15.83 5.63 10.87
N LEU A 135 -15.25 6.78 11.22
CA LEU A 135 -13.94 7.18 10.72
C LEU A 135 -12.90 6.08 10.93
N LYS A 136 -12.77 5.57 12.16
CA LYS A 136 -11.84 4.47 12.49
C LYS A 136 -12.19 3.18 11.76
N ARG A 137 -13.47 2.86 11.60
CA ARG A 137 -13.94 1.67 10.87
C ARG A 137 -13.47 1.72 9.42
N PHE A 138 -13.72 2.82 8.70
CA PHE A 138 -13.31 2.97 7.30
C PHE A 138 -11.77 2.95 7.13
N LEU A 139 -11.03 3.55 8.05
CA LEU A 139 -9.57 3.40 8.11
C LEU A 139 -9.12 1.94 8.31
N ASN A 140 -9.83 1.17 9.12
CA ASN A 140 -9.51 -0.22 9.41
C ASN A 140 -9.81 -1.17 8.24
N ILE A 141 -10.83 -0.86 7.44
CA ILE A 141 -11.15 -1.60 6.20
C ILE A 141 -10.40 -1.05 4.98
N ALA A 142 -9.33 -0.28 5.18
CA ALA A 142 -8.51 0.25 4.10
C ALA A 142 -9.24 1.20 3.11
N ASP A 143 -10.30 1.87 3.56
CA ASP A 143 -10.97 2.96 2.83
C ASP A 143 -10.61 4.33 3.45
N PRO A 144 -9.38 4.84 3.22
CA PRO A 144 -8.96 6.12 3.73
C PRO A 144 -9.78 7.28 3.16
N TRP A 145 -10.32 7.16 1.94
CA TRP A 145 -11.09 8.22 1.28
C TRP A 145 -12.39 8.53 2.03
N THR A 146 -13.17 7.51 2.39
CA THR A 146 -14.38 7.71 3.19
C THR A 146 -14.03 8.26 4.58
N ALA A 147 -12.98 7.72 5.20
CA ALA A 147 -12.54 8.17 6.51
C ALA A 147 -12.08 9.65 6.52
N ILE A 148 -11.41 10.13 5.46
CA ILE A 148 -11.04 11.55 5.32
C ILE A 148 -12.30 12.41 5.23
N LYS A 149 -13.26 12.02 4.39
CA LYS A 149 -14.52 12.75 4.23
C LYS A 149 -15.26 12.89 5.56
N ILE A 150 -15.37 11.81 6.34
CA ILE A 150 -15.96 11.86 7.68
C ILE A 150 -15.16 12.80 8.59
N GLY A 151 -13.83 12.70 8.60
CA GLY A 151 -12.94 13.50 9.44
C GLY A 151 -13.01 15.00 9.15
N GLU A 152 -13.06 15.38 7.88
CA GLU A 152 -13.20 16.76 7.43
C GLU A 152 -14.55 17.35 7.87
N ILE A 153 -15.65 16.60 7.75
CA ILE A 153 -16.97 17.03 8.24
C ILE A 153 -16.95 17.20 9.76
N LEU A 154 -16.30 16.29 10.50
CA LEU A 154 -16.14 16.42 11.95
C LEU A 154 -15.35 17.68 12.33
N LEU A 155 -14.28 18.01 11.60
CA LEU A 155 -13.44 19.20 11.87
C LEU A 155 -14.13 20.54 11.58
N GLN A 156 -15.20 20.56 10.79
CA GLN A 156 -16.00 21.78 10.60
C GLN A 156 -16.69 22.23 11.90
N LYS A 157 -16.87 21.33 12.87
CA LYS A 157 -17.38 21.67 14.20
C LYS A 157 -16.29 22.32 15.04
N ARG A 158 -16.53 23.54 15.53
CA ARG A 158 -15.56 24.34 16.31
C ARG A 158 -14.99 23.59 17.52
N GLU A 159 -15.81 22.80 18.20
CA GLU A 159 -15.41 21.99 19.36
C GLU A 159 -14.43 20.86 19.00
N SER A 160 -14.54 20.31 17.79
CA SER A 160 -13.72 19.20 17.30
C SER A 160 -12.34 19.65 16.80
N GLN A 161 -12.13 20.95 16.57
CA GLN A 161 -10.84 21.50 16.11
C GLN A 161 -9.71 21.37 17.15
N LYS A 162 -10.06 21.10 18.42
CA LYS A 162 -9.10 20.86 19.51
C LYS A 162 -9.10 19.40 19.99
N ASP A 163 -9.86 18.52 19.34
CA ASP A 163 -9.90 17.11 19.68
C ASP A 163 -8.62 16.42 19.17
N LEU A 164 -7.67 16.19 20.08
CA LEU A 164 -6.35 15.63 19.75
C LEU A 164 -6.47 14.25 19.09
N ASP A 165 -7.44 13.44 19.48
CA ASP A 165 -7.68 12.11 18.93
C ASP A 165 -8.16 12.22 17.48
N LEU A 166 -9.09 13.15 17.18
CA LEU A 166 -9.53 13.39 15.81
C LEU A 166 -8.39 13.90 14.93
N LEU A 167 -7.65 14.91 15.39
CA LEU A 167 -6.53 15.49 14.65
C LEU A 167 -5.46 14.44 14.34
N HIS A 168 -5.12 13.61 15.34
CA HIS A 168 -4.14 12.54 15.21
C HIS A 168 -4.56 11.48 14.18
N ILE A 169 -5.81 11.00 14.25
CA ILE A 169 -6.29 9.98 13.31
C ILE A 169 -6.39 10.55 11.89
N LEU A 170 -6.86 11.80 11.73
CA LEU A 170 -6.92 12.41 10.41
C LEU A 170 -5.53 12.65 9.82
N ALA A 171 -4.53 12.97 10.64
CA ALA A 171 -3.15 13.08 10.19
C ALA A 171 -2.59 11.75 9.67
N LEU A 172 -2.84 10.64 10.39
CA LEU A 172 -2.49 9.30 9.93
C LEU A 172 -3.14 8.98 8.57
N ASN A 173 -4.39 9.38 8.40
CA ASN A 173 -5.14 9.18 7.18
C ASN A 173 -4.62 10.03 6.00
N TYR A 174 -4.27 11.31 6.23
CA TYR A 174 -3.62 12.12 5.21
C TYR A 174 -2.26 11.58 4.81
N ASN A 175 -1.47 11.07 5.76
CA ASN A 175 -0.21 10.40 5.47
C ASN A 175 -0.42 9.16 4.60
N SER A 176 -1.47 8.37 4.87
CA SER A 176 -1.76 7.14 4.12
C SER A 176 -2.11 7.41 2.65
N ILE A 177 -2.76 8.55 2.36
CA ILE A 177 -3.02 8.99 0.97
C ILE A 177 -1.90 9.82 0.34
N GLY A 178 -0.77 10.01 1.04
CA GLY A 178 0.39 10.76 0.56
C GLY A 178 0.30 12.28 0.71
N ASN A 179 -0.72 12.81 1.41
CA ASN A 179 -0.82 14.23 1.75
C ASN A 179 -0.04 14.56 3.03
N THR A 180 1.29 14.43 2.93
CA THR A 180 2.20 14.54 4.08
C THR A 180 2.25 15.93 4.71
N LEU A 181 1.98 16.98 3.93
CA LEU A 181 1.92 18.36 4.43
C LEU A 181 0.70 18.60 5.33
N ALA A 182 -0.48 18.11 4.92
CA ALA A 182 -1.67 18.18 5.77
C ALA A 182 -1.50 17.34 7.03
N ALA A 183 -0.89 16.16 6.91
CA ALA A 183 -0.57 15.32 8.06
C ALA A 183 0.39 16.03 9.04
N GLU A 184 1.47 16.63 8.54
CA GLU A 184 2.43 17.37 9.36
C GLU A 184 1.75 18.55 10.08
N ASP A 185 0.94 19.36 9.39
CA ASP A 185 0.23 20.50 10.00
C ASP A 185 -0.67 20.06 11.17
N LEU A 186 -1.43 18.98 10.99
CA LEU A 186 -2.28 18.45 12.06
C LEU A 186 -1.47 17.91 13.24
N LEU A 187 -0.38 17.18 12.98
CA LEU A 187 0.49 16.65 14.03
C LEU A 187 1.19 17.76 14.81
N LEU A 188 1.61 18.83 14.14
CA LEU A 188 2.19 20.02 14.78
C LEU A 188 1.16 20.69 15.71
N LYS A 189 -0.12 20.75 15.34
CA LYS A 189 -1.18 21.24 16.25
C LYS A 189 -1.33 20.34 17.47
N VAL A 190 -1.26 19.02 17.28
CA VAL A 190 -1.37 18.07 18.39
C VAL A 190 -0.22 18.22 19.39
N ILE A 191 1.04 18.25 18.93
CA ILE A 191 2.19 18.31 19.87
C ILE A 191 2.34 19.65 20.60
N HIS A 192 1.75 20.73 20.07
CA HIS A 192 1.75 22.06 20.73
C HIS A 192 0.50 22.29 21.60
N SER A 193 -0.40 21.32 21.70
CA SER A 193 -1.58 21.44 22.53
C SER A 193 -1.27 21.18 24.00
N GLU A 194 -2.03 21.82 24.88
CA GLU A 194 -1.96 21.55 26.32
C GLU A 194 -2.52 20.16 26.63
N VAL A 195 -1.84 19.43 27.51
CA VAL A 195 -2.20 18.07 27.89
C VAL A 195 -3.17 18.09 29.06
N SER A 196 -4.24 17.31 28.99
CA SER A 196 -5.23 17.19 30.07
C SER A 196 -5.38 15.78 30.65
N SER A 197 -4.78 14.77 30.02
CA SER A 197 -4.98 13.37 30.40
C SER A 197 -3.85 12.42 30.00
N VAL A 198 -3.83 11.24 30.61
CA VAL A 198 -2.96 10.10 30.23
C VAL A 198 -3.14 9.70 28.77
N ARG A 199 -4.36 9.83 28.24
CA ARG A 199 -4.65 9.56 26.83
C ARG A 199 -3.99 10.58 25.91
N ASP A 200 -4.06 11.86 26.26
CA ASP A 200 -3.42 12.93 25.49
C ASP A 200 -1.91 12.76 25.46
N ASN A 201 -1.31 12.34 26.58
CA ASN A 201 0.11 11.99 26.64
C ASN A 201 0.50 10.96 25.57
N LYS A 202 -0.27 9.86 25.49
CA LYS A 202 -0.05 8.81 24.48
C LYS A 202 -0.16 9.34 23.05
N ILE A 203 -1.15 10.18 22.78
CA ILE A 203 -1.37 10.79 21.47
C ILE A 203 -0.19 11.71 21.08
N ILE A 204 0.33 12.51 22.01
CA ILE A 204 1.47 13.41 21.77
C ILE A 204 2.74 12.61 21.48
N ILE A 205 3.04 11.59 22.30
CA ILE A 205 4.18 10.68 22.06
C ILE A 205 4.09 10.02 20.68
N SER A 206 2.91 9.50 20.34
CA SER A 206 2.66 8.89 19.03
C SER A 206 2.83 9.91 17.91
N SER A 207 2.38 11.15 18.10
CA SER A 207 2.48 12.22 17.10
C SER A 207 3.92 12.63 16.81
N PHE A 208 4.79 12.69 17.83
CA PHE A 208 6.23 12.87 17.62
C PHE A 208 6.84 11.74 16.78
N TYR A 209 6.46 10.49 17.05
CA TYR A 209 6.93 9.37 16.23
C TYR A 209 6.46 9.49 14.77
N ILE A 210 5.19 9.82 14.53
CA ILE A 210 4.66 9.97 13.17
C ILE A 210 5.34 11.14 12.45
N LEU A 211 5.60 12.27 13.13
CA LEU A 211 6.38 13.38 12.56
C LEU A 211 7.78 12.91 12.14
N ALA A 212 8.44 12.10 12.97
CA ALA A 212 9.72 11.51 12.59
C ALA A 212 9.62 10.63 11.33
N MET A 213 8.62 9.75 11.25
CA MET A 213 8.41 8.91 10.07
C MET A 213 8.03 9.74 8.84
N THR A 214 7.32 10.84 9.03
CA THR A 214 6.97 11.78 7.96
C THR A 214 8.22 12.35 7.32
N HIS A 215 9.19 12.80 8.13
CA HIS A 215 10.47 13.31 7.61
C HIS A 215 11.47 12.24 7.14
N LEU A 216 11.36 10.98 7.59
CA LEU A 216 12.26 9.90 7.13
C LEU A 216 11.75 9.18 5.89
N ARG A 217 10.45 8.91 5.82
CA ARG A 217 9.87 8.00 4.82
C ARG A 217 8.86 8.67 3.91
N HIS A 218 7.87 9.36 4.48
CA HIS A 218 6.67 9.70 3.72
C HIS A 218 6.80 10.96 2.88
N HIS A 219 7.51 11.98 3.38
CA HIS A 219 7.74 13.21 2.62
C HIS A 219 8.41 12.91 1.27
N PRO A 220 8.10 13.69 0.22
CA PRO A 220 8.88 13.64 -1.01
C PRO A 220 10.35 13.97 -0.71
N ASN A 221 11.28 13.48 -1.54
CA ASN A 221 12.71 13.55 -1.24
C ASN A 221 13.22 14.95 -0.86
N GLY A 222 12.68 16.02 -1.45
CA GLY A 222 13.07 17.40 -1.12
C GLY A 222 12.59 17.92 0.24
N LEU A 223 11.68 17.21 0.93
CA LEU A 223 11.14 17.56 2.24
C LEU A 223 11.57 16.60 3.36
N LYS A 224 12.30 15.54 3.02
CA LYS A 224 12.88 14.62 4.01
C LYS A 224 13.96 15.35 4.82
N ASP A 225 13.94 15.17 6.13
CA ASP A 225 14.87 15.85 7.06
C ASP A 225 15.21 14.90 8.23
N MET A 226 16.37 14.25 8.12
CA MET A 226 16.82 13.27 9.09
C MET A 226 17.10 13.89 10.47
N MET A 227 17.60 15.13 10.51
CA MET A 227 17.88 15.82 11.78
C MET A 227 16.59 16.18 12.53
N LYS A 228 15.56 16.65 11.82
CA LYS A 228 14.23 16.85 12.42
C LYS A 228 13.65 15.54 12.93
N ALA A 229 13.73 14.48 12.13
CA ALA A 229 13.23 13.19 12.53
C ALA A 229 13.89 12.68 13.82
N GLN A 230 15.21 12.79 13.92
CA GLN A 230 15.95 12.43 15.13
C GLN A 230 15.47 13.22 16.35
N LYS A 231 15.34 14.56 16.22
CA LYS A 231 14.84 15.42 17.30
C LYS A 231 13.46 15.00 17.78
N TYR A 232 12.55 14.64 16.87
CA TYR A 232 11.23 14.17 17.23
C TYR A 232 11.26 12.81 17.94
N LEU A 233 12.09 11.86 17.48
CA LEU A 233 12.25 10.57 18.16
C LEU A 233 12.84 10.72 19.56
N ASP A 234 13.83 11.58 19.72
CA ASP A 234 14.47 11.86 21.00
C ASP A 234 13.52 12.58 21.96
N LYS A 235 12.70 13.51 21.45
CA LYS A 235 11.68 14.17 22.28
C LYS A 235 10.60 13.20 22.75
N ALA A 236 10.13 12.31 21.88
CA ALA A 236 9.20 11.25 22.28
C ALA A 236 9.82 10.35 23.35
N LEU A 237 11.09 9.97 23.22
CA LEU A 237 11.78 9.13 24.21
C LEU A 237 11.97 9.86 25.55
N GLU A 238 12.27 11.16 25.53
CA GLU A 238 12.36 12.00 26.74
C GLU A 238 11.02 12.01 27.48
N LEU A 239 9.91 12.28 26.77
CA LEU A 239 8.57 12.25 27.34
C LEU A 239 8.21 10.87 27.91
N MET A 240 8.66 9.79 27.28
CA MET A 240 8.39 8.45 27.83
C MET A 240 9.11 8.17 29.15
N LYS A 241 10.22 8.86 29.41
CA LYS A 241 11.03 8.74 30.64
C LYS A 241 10.58 9.69 31.75
N ASP A 242 9.77 10.69 31.44
CA ASP A 242 9.23 11.63 32.42
C ASP A 242 8.09 10.98 33.20
N ASP A 243 8.26 10.84 34.52
CA ASP A 243 7.24 10.28 35.40
C ASP A 243 6.00 11.16 35.52
N ASN A 244 6.11 12.46 35.24
CA ASN A 244 4.96 13.36 35.18
C ASN A 244 4.16 13.19 33.87
N PHE A 245 4.73 12.47 32.90
CA PHE A 245 4.11 12.16 31.61
C PHE A 245 3.68 10.68 31.57
N ALA A 246 2.74 10.35 32.46
CA ALA A 246 2.21 8.99 32.59
C ALA A 246 1.53 8.52 31.29
N HIS A 247 1.86 7.30 30.86
CA HIS A 247 1.19 6.57 29.78
C HIS A 247 1.32 5.06 30.03
N ASP A 248 0.29 4.32 29.62
CA ASP A 248 0.06 2.90 29.95
C ASP A 248 0.98 1.91 29.20
N ASP A 249 1.67 2.37 28.16
CA ASP A 249 2.41 1.49 27.25
C ASP A 249 3.87 1.90 27.02
N ARG A 250 4.55 2.32 28.10
CA ARG A 250 5.93 2.84 28.05
C ARG A 250 6.91 1.95 27.30
N LYS A 251 6.89 0.66 27.64
CA LYS A 251 7.85 -0.30 27.09
C LYS A 251 7.64 -0.51 25.59
N PHE A 252 6.40 -0.73 25.17
CA PHE A 252 6.07 -0.89 23.75
C PHE A 252 6.34 0.38 22.95
N SER A 253 5.93 1.54 23.46
CA SER A 253 6.15 2.83 22.80
C SER A 253 7.64 3.12 22.63
N SER A 254 8.47 2.75 23.62
CA SER A 254 9.93 2.85 23.54
C SER A 254 10.52 1.93 22.47
N ILE A 255 10.08 0.66 22.42
CA ILE A 255 10.49 -0.29 21.37
C ILE A 255 10.15 0.27 19.99
N PHE A 256 8.92 0.75 19.80
CA PHE A 256 8.46 1.30 18.52
C PHE A 256 9.23 2.55 18.11
N ASN A 257 9.48 3.46 19.05
CA ASN A 257 10.27 4.65 18.83
C ASN A 257 11.73 4.32 18.45
N ARG A 258 12.34 3.34 19.14
CA ARG A 258 13.72 2.93 18.85
C ARG A 258 13.85 2.12 17.56
N ASN A 259 12.80 1.45 17.11
CA ASN A 259 12.72 0.93 15.74
C ASN A 259 12.84 2.07 14.70
N GLY A 260 12.16 3.19 14.93
CA GLY A 260 12.32 4.40 14.10
C GLY A 260 13.75 4.96 14.14
N TYR A 261 14.43 4.88 15.29
CA TYR A 261 15.82 5.32 15.43
C TYR A 261 16.81 4.38 14.70
N ALA A 262 16.54 3.07 14.66
CA ALA A 262 17.35 2.13 13.89
C ALA A 262 17.38 2.48 12.39
N LEU A 263 16.30 3.04 11.85
CA LEU A 263 16.28 3.56 10.47
C LEU A 263 17.23 4.75 10.27
N ILE A 264 17.39 5.62 11.27
CA ILE A 264 18.37 6.71 11.22
C ILE A 264 19.78 6.13 11.17
N LEU A 265 20.10 5.20 12.08
CA LEU A 265 21.41 4.52 12.10
C LEU A 265 21.72 3.84 10.76
N PHE A 266 20.72 3.16 10.18
CA PHE A 266 20.84 2.53 8.87
C PHE A 266 21.16 3.56 7.77
N ASN A 267 20.43 4.67 7.72
CA ASN A 267 20.66 5.74 6.73
C ASN A 267 22.00 6.46 6.92
N GLU A 268 22.54 6.49 8.14
CA GLU A 268 23.90 7.00 8.45
C GLU A 268 25.01 6.01 8.07
N GLY A 269 24.68 4.80 7.59
CA GLY A 269 25.64 3.73 7.31
C GLY A 269 26.15 3.01 8.57
N ARG A 270 25.58 3.30 9.74
CA ARG A 270 25.92 2.66 11.04
C ARG A 270 25.12 1.37 11.21
N VAL A 271 25.24 0.49 10.22
CA VAL A 271 24.36 -0.68 10.07
C VAL A 271 24.53 -1.70 11.20
N ASP A 272 25.75 -1.96 11.66
CA ASP A 272 25.97 -2.88 12.80
C ASP A 272 25.32 -2.36 14.10
N GLU A 273 25.33 -1.04 14.34
CA GLU A 273 24.63 -0.44 15.49
C GLU A 273 23.11 -0.57 15.37
N ALA A 274 22.58 -0.42 14.15
CA ALA A 274 21.17 -0.67 13.86
C ALA A 274 20.79 -2.13 14.16
N ILE A 275 21.63 -3.09 13.75
CA ILE A 275 21.45 -4.52 14.03
C ILE A 275 21.42 -4.78 15.53
N SER A 276 22.42 -4.29 16.29
CA SER A 276 22.45 -4.47 17.75
C SER A 276 21.19 -3.92 18.41
N LEU A 277 20.77 -2.70 18.04
CA LEU A 277 19.56 -2.09 18.58
C LEU A 277 18.31 -2.92 18.26
N LEU A 278 18.17 -3.40 17.02
CA LEU A 278 17.01 -4.20 16.59
C LEU A 278 16.96 -5.56 17.31
N ILE A 279 18.09 -6.22 17.51
CA ILE A 279 18.19 -7.48 18.27
C ILE A 279 17.76 -7.25 19.72
N ASP A 280 18.26 -6.20 20.37
CA ASP A 280 17.85 -5.85 21.74
C ASP A 280 16.34 -5.60 21.82
N LYS A 281 15.77 -4.89 20.85
CA LYS A 281 14.33 -4.62 20.80
C LYS A 281 13.51 -5.88 20.53
N LEU A 282 14.01 -6.81 19.72
CA LEU A 282 13.40 -8.13 19.51
C LEU A 282 13.38 -8.96 20.79
N ILE A 283 14.42 -8.90 21.62
CA ILE A 283 14.42 -9.57 22.93
C ILE A 283 13.39 -8.92 23.87
N GLU A 284 13.32 -7.59 23.88
CA GLU A 284 12.41 -6.85 24.76
C GLU A 284 10.92 -7.01 24.42
N ILE A 285 10.58 -7.28 23.14
CA ILE A 285 9.19 -7.42 22.69
C ILE A 285 8.59 -8.80 23.00
N GLU A 286 9.41 -9.86 23.13
CA GLU A 286 8.89 -11.23 23.37
C GLU A 286 8.00 -11.37 24.61
N PRO A 287 8.35 -10.81 25.80
CA PRO A 287 7.47 -10.88 26.96
C PRO A 287 6.16 -10.11 26.75
N LEU A 288 6.20 -9.01 25.97
CA LEU A 288 5.00 -8.20 25.69
C LEU A 288 4.02 -8.96 24.79
N ILE A 289 4.52 -9.72 23.80
CA ILE A 289 3.65 -10.55 22.95
C ILE A 289 2.89 -11.58 23.79
N LYS A 290 3.56 -12.19 24.78
CA LYS A 290 2.92 -13.15 25.69
C LYS A 290 1.84 -12.51 26.57
N GLU A 291 2.04 -11.27 26.97
CA GLU A 291 1.13 -10.53 27.85
C GLU A 291 -0.07 -9.95 27.08
N LYS A 292 0.18 -9.40 25.90
CA LYS A 292 -0.76 -8.52 25.17
C LYS A 292 -1.32 -9.14 23.89
N GLY A 293 -0.77 -10.26 23.42
CA GLY A 293 -1.30 -11.04 22.30
C GLY A 293 -0.88 -10.55 20.92
N GLU A 294 -1.65 -10.95 19.91
CA GLU A 294 -1.30 -10.88 18.48
C GLU A 294 -1.08 -9.46 17.94
N TYR A 295 -1.70 -8.42 18.52
CA TYR A 295 -1.50 -7.06 17.99
C TYR A 295 -0.06 -6.56 18.14
N ILE A 296 0.68 -7.06 19.15
CA ILE A 296 2.12 -6.77 19.33
C ILE A 296 2.96 -7.58 18.33
N LEU A 297 2.47 -8.74 17.88
CA LEU A 297 3.18 -9.61 16.95
C LEU A 297 3.48 -8.89 15.63
N LEU A 298 2.59 -8.02 15.16
CA LEU A 298 2.83 -7.19 13.99
C LEU A 298 4.08 -6.29 14.15
N HIS A 299 4.33 -5.74 15.33
CA HIS A 299 5.56 -4.95 15.53
C HIS A 299 6.83 -5.80 15.52
N LYS A 300 6.75 -7.07 15.94
CA LYS A 300 7.87 -8.00 15.78
C LYS A 300 8.20 -8.23 14.31
N THR A 301 7.20 -8.35 13.43
CA THR A 301 7.46 -8.52 12.00
C THR A 301 8.14 -7.29 11.39
N VAL A 302 7.75 -6.08 11.81
CA VAL A 302 8.44 -4.84 11.39
C VAL A 302 9.90 -4.78 11.85
N LEU A 303 10.19 -5.20 13.09
CA LEU A 303 11.57 -5.28 13.59
C LEU A 303 12.40 -6.29 12.80
N LEU A 304 11.83 -7.47 12.51
CA LEU A 304 12.49 -8.50 11.70
C LEU A 304 12.72 -8.03 10.26
N TYR A 305 11.77 -7.32 9.66
CA TYR A 305 11.93 -6.76 8.32
C TYR A 305 13.09 -5.77 8.27
N ASN A 306 13.15 -4.83 9.22
CA ASN A 306 14.25 -3.88 9.31
C ASN A 306 15.61 -4.58 9.57
N LEU A 307 15.61 -5.66 10.36
CA LEU A 307 16.81 -6.46 10.61
C LEU A 307 17.28 -7.18 9.33
N TYR A 308 16.35 -7.75 8.57
CA TYR A 308 16.62 -8.33 7.26
C TYR A 308 17.27 -7.30 6.31
N GLN A 309 16.73 -6.08 6.24
CA GLN A 309 17.31 -5.00 5.41
C GLN A 309 18.75 -4.66 5.84
N CYS A 310 19.03 -4.69 7.14
CA CYS A 310 20.39 -4.49 7.65
C CYS A 310 21.34 -5.62 7.23
N TYR A 311 20.89 -6.88 7.26
CA TYR A 311 21.70 -8.01 6.80
C TYR A 311 21.98 -7.95 5.30
N VAL A 312 21.00 -7.58 4.47
CA VAL A 312 21.21 -7.34 3.03
C VAL A 312 22.24 -6.25 2.80
N ALA A 313 22.17 -5.13 3.54
CA ALA A 313 23.12 -4.02 3.39
C ALA A 313 24.57 -4.38 3.76
N LEU A 314 24.78 -5.43 4.56
CA LEU A 314 26.10 -5.96 4.93
C LEU A 314 26.50 -7.21 4.14
N ASP A 315 25.74 -7.58 3.10
CA ASP A 315 25.94 -8.81 2.31
C ASP A 315 25.94 -10.10 3.15
N ARG A 316 25.21 -10.09 4.27
CA ARG A 316 24.99 -11.24 5.16
C ARG A 316 23.77 -12.03 4.70
N LEU A 317 23.91 -12.69 3.54
CA LEU A 317 22.79 -13.26 2.80
C LEU A 317 22.09 -14.42 3.53
N ASP A 318 22.82 -15.26 4.25
CA ASP A 318 22.25 -16.39 5.02
C ASP A 318 21.35 -15.88 6.16
N GLU A 319 21.82 -14.87 6.91
CA GLU A 319 21.04 -14.24 7.97
C GLU A 319 19.83 -13.48 7.41
N ALA A 320 19.99 -12.82 6.26
CA ALA A 320 18.91 -12.15 5.56
C ALA A 320 17.80 -13.14 5.17
N GLU A 321 18.14 -14.23 4.47
CA GLU A 321 17.19 -15.26 4.06
C GLU A 321 16.49 -15.90 5.26
N SER A 322 17.25 -16.28 6.29
CA SER A 322 16.70 -16.85 7.53
C SER A 322 15.71 -15.92 8.20
N THR A 323 16.03 -14.62 8.25
CA THR A 323 15.18 -13.61 8.87
C THR A 323 13.88 -13.41 8.09
N LEU A 324 13.97 -13.35 6.75
CA LEU A 324 12.81 -13.17 5.89
C LEU A 324 11.87 -14.38 5.92
N LYS A 325 12.42 -15.60 5.92
CA LYS A 325 11.65 -16.84 6.11
C LYS A 325 10.92 -16.89 7.45
N LYS A 326 11.58 -16.50 8.54
CA LYS A 326 10.92 -16.40 9.87
C LYS A 326 9.78 -15.40 9.84
N LEU A 327 9.95 -14.27 9.16
CA LEU A 327 8.94 -13.24 9.07
C LEU A 327 7.72 -13.71 8.26
N ILE A 328 7.91 -14.43 7.15
CA ILE A 328 6.80 -15.07 6.40
C ILE A 328 6.10 -16.16 7.23
N GLN A 329 6.83 -16.88 8.09
CA GLN A 329 6.19 -17.83 9.01
C GLN A 329 5.28 -17.14 10.03
N LEU A 330 5.63 -15.93 10.47
CA LEU A 330 4.82 -15.14 11.41
C LEU A 330 3.61 -14.49 10.73
N ASP A 331 3.77 -14.03 9.49
CA ASP A 331 2.72 -13.39 8.72
C ASP A 331 2.62 -13.98 7.31
N TYR A 332 2.06 -15.19 7.25
CA TYR A 332 2.05 -16.03 6.05
C TYR A 332 1.27 -15.42 4.87
N TYR A 333 0.36 -14.49 5.14
CA TYR A 333 -0.50 -13.86 4.15
C TYR A 333 -0.10 -12.40 3.84
N ASP A 334 0.98 -11.88 4.43
CA ASP A 334 1.50 -10.57 4.05
C ASP A 334 2.24 -10.67 2.70
N LEU A 335 1.68 -9.96 1.72
CA LEU A 335 2.13 -9.97 0.33
C LEU A 335 3.49 -9.30 0.16
N ASP A 336 3.76 -8.20 0.88
CA ASP A 336 4.98 -7.43 0.75
C ASP A 336 6.19 -8.30 1.12
N TYR A 337 6.05 -9.09 2.19
CA TYR A 337 7.07 -10.00 2.68
C TYR A 337 7.40 -11.13 1.70
N ARG A 338 6.39 -11.65 0.98
CA ARG A 338 6.61 -12.69 -0.02
C ARG A 338 7.28 -12.14 -1.28
N TYR A 339 6.83 -10.99 -1.78
CA TYR A 339 7.52 -10.35 -2.90
C TYR A 339 8.93 -9.89 -2.53
N GLU A 340 9.17 -9.53 -1.27
CA GLU A 340 10.52 -9.28 -0.78
C GLU A 340 11.39 -10.54 -0.91
N LEU A 341 10.86 -11.74 -0.61
CA LEU A 341 11.61 -13.00 -0.75
C LEU A 341 11.86 -13.35 -2.22
N VAL A 342 10.90 -13.11 -3.10
CA VAL A 342 11.10 -13.22 -4.56
C VAL A 342 12.24 -12.30 -5.00
N ARG A 343 12.20 -11.03 -4.61
CA ARG A 343 13.24 -10.04 -4.96
C ARG A 343 14.60 -10.45 -4.41
N PHE A 344 14.65 -10.91 -3.16
CA PHE A 344 15.87 -11.42 -2.55
C PHE A 344 16.48 -12.56 -3.39
N TYR A 345 15.68 -13.56 -3.76
CA TYR A 345 16.17 -14.68 -4.56
C TYR A 345 16.62 -14.27 -5.96
N PHE A 346 15.90 -13.37 -6.62
CA PHE A 346 16.30 -12.85 -7.92
C PHE A 346 17.61 -12.06 -7.84
N ASN A 347 17.80 -11.25 -6.79
CA ASN A 347 19.03 -10.48 -6.59
C ASN A 347 20.28 -11.35 -6.39
N ILE A 348 20.13 -12.53 -5.77
CA ILE A 348 21.23 -13.50 -5.61
C ILE A 348 21.29 -14.54 -6.75
N ASN A 349 20.60 -14.26 -7.86
CA ASN A 349 20.51 -15.11 -9.05
C ASN A 349 19.96 -16.54 -8.80
N ASN A 350 19.14 -16.72 -7.78
CA ASN A 350 18.44 -17.97 -7.48
C ASN A 350 17.01 -17.95 -8.05
N LEU A 351 16.92 -17.88 -9.38
CA LEU A 351 15.67 -17.67 -10.10
C LEU A 351 14.60 -18.73 -9.82
N GLU A 352 15.02 -19.99 -9.63
CA GLU A 352 14.08 -21.09 -9.37
C GLU A 352 13.37 -20.93 -8.02
N GLN A 353 14.09 -20.54 -6.96
CA GLN A 353 13.47 -20.30 -5.67
C GLN A 353 12.53 -19.07 -5.71
N GLY A 354 12.94 -18.02 -6.42
CA GLY A 354 12.05 -16.87 -6.65
C GLY A 354 10.77 -17.26 -7.39
N LYS A 355 10.86 -18.13 -8.40
CA LYS A 355 9.68 -18.65 -9.12
C LYS A 355 8.79 -19.53 -8.25
N VAL A 356 9.35 -20.36 -7.39
CA VAL A 356 8.60 -21.16 -6.41
C VAL A 356 7.79 -20.24 -5.49
N GLU A 357 8.37 -19.15 -5.02
CA GLU A 357 7.66 -18.18 -4.17
C GLU A 357 6.58 -17.41 -4.94
N LEU A 358 6.81 -17.06 -6.21
CA LEU A 358 5.74 -16.51 -7.08
C LEU A 358 4.57 -17.49 -7.19
N ASP A 359 4.83 -18.77 -7.47
CA ASP A 359 3.78 -19.78 -7.56
C ASP A 359 3.04 -19.94 -6.23
N GLN A 360 3.72 -19.75 -5.11
CA GLN A 360 3.08 -19.75 -3.80
C GLN A 360 2.17 -18.55 -3.58
N ILE A 361 2.56 -17.34 -4.03
CA ILE A 361 1.71 -16.14 -3.98
C ILE A 361 0.40 -16.37 -4.76
N SER A 362 0.48 -16.92 -5.98
CA SER A 362 -0.72 -17.20 -6.78
C SER A 362 -1.59 -18.30 -6.18
N LYS A 363 -0.99 -19.35 -5.61
CA LYS A 363 -1.75 -20.39 -4.89
C LYS A 363 -2.52 -19.86 -3.68
N LEU A 364 -2.06 -18.77 -3.08
CA LEU A 364 -2.71 -18.13 -1.95
C LEU A 364 -3.75 -17.08 -2.36
N ASP A 365 -3.85 -16.73 -3.65
CA ASP A 365 -4.74 -15.70 -4.18
C ASP A 365 -4.57 -14.35 -3.45
N ILE A 366 -3.31 -13.95 -3.24
CA ILE A 366 -2.94 -12.68 -2.58
C ILE A 366 -2.11 -11.76 -3.48
N GLU A 367 -2.01 -12.07 -4.77
CA GLU A 367 -1.12 -11.35 -5.71
C GLU A 367 -1.49 -9.88 -5.94
N ASP A 368 -0.47 -9.03 -6.05
CA ASP A 368 -0.59 -7.71 -6.68
C ASP A 368 -0.32 -7.93 -8.17
N TYR A 369 -1.38 -8.10 -8.96
CA TYR A 369 -1.29 -8.62 -10.33
C TYR A 369 -0.19 -7.93 -11.17
N PRO A 370 -0.12 -6.59 -11.28
CA PRO A 370 0.95 -5.93 -12.04
C PRO A 370 2.37 -6.27 -11.54
N THR A 371 2.58 -6.30 -10.22
CA THR A 371 3.88 -6.65 -9.62
C THR A 371 4.22 -8.11 -9.87
N HIS A 372 3.23 -9.01 -9.75
CA HIS A 372 3.39 -10.42 -10.05
C HIS A 372 3.87 -10.62 -11.50
N GLN A 373 3.19 -9.98 -12.45
CA GLN A 373 3.51 -10.05 -13.86
C GLN A 373 4.91 -9.48 -14.14
N SER A 374 5.32 -8.39 -13.47
CA SER A 374 6.68 -7.86 -13.62
C SER A 374 7.76 -8.87 -13.21
N TYR A 375 7.56 -9.57 -12.08
CA TYR A 375 8.51 -10.60 -11.64
C TYR A 375 8.51 -11.85 -12.53
N LEU A 376 7.37 -12.26 -13.07
CA LEU A 376 7.33 -13.32 -14.10
C LEU A 376 8.08 -12.88 -15.37
N GLY A 377 7.87 -11.65 -15.81
CA GLY A 377 8.59 -11.06 -16.94
C GLY A 377 10.10 -11.12 -16.73
N PHE A 378 10.57 -10.75 -15.54
CA PHE A 378 11.99 -10.84 -15.17
C PHE A 378 12.49 -12.28 -15.20
N TYR A 379 11.75 -13.22 -14.62
CA TYR A 379 12.12 -14.63 -14.64
C TYR A 379 12.30 -15.16 -16.08
N TYR A 380 11.35 -14.90 -16.98
CA TYR A 380 11.43 -15.37 -18.37
C TYR A 380 12.49 -14.63 -19.19
N LEU A 381 12.72 -13.34 -18.90
CA LEU A 381 13.81 -12.57 -19.49
C LEU A 381 15.17 -13.22 -19.19
N GLU A 382 15.42 -13.56 -17.93
CA GLU A 382 16.66 -14.24 -17.51
C GLU A 382 16.77 -15.67 -18.05
N LYS A 383 15.66 -16.31 -18.41
CA LYS A 383 15.63 -17.58 -19.15
C LYS A 383 15.80 -17.42 -20.67
N ASN A 384 15.97 -16.18 -21.15
CA ASN A 384 16.08 -15.83 -22.56
C ASN A 384 14.82 -16.21 -23.38
N ASP A 385 13.65 -16.25 -22.73
CA ASP A 385 12.35 -16.42 -23.36
C ASP A 385 11.67 -15.06 -23.54
N LEU A 386 12.21 -14.28 -24.49
CA LEU A 386 11.78 -12.90 -24.75
C LEU A 386 10.29 -12.78 -25.11
N PRO A 387 9.69 -13.68 -25.93
CA PRO A 387 8.26 -13.60 -26.23
C PRO A 387 7.37 -13.72 -24.98
N VAL A 388 7.67 -14.65 -24.08
CA VAL A 388 6.91 -14.82 -22.83
C VAL A 388 7.16 -13.67 -21.86
N ALA A 389 8.42 -13.22 -21.75
CA ALA A 389 8.75 -12.05 -20.95
C ALA A 389 7.99 -10.79 -21.42
N LYS A 390 7.84 -10.61 -22.74
CA LYS A 390 7.10 -9.48 -23.34
C LYS A 390 5.65 -9.46 -22.86
N GLU A 391 4.96 -10.61 -22.92
CA GLU A 391 3.56 -10.72 -22.49
C GLU A 391 3.38 -10.31 -21.03
N HIS A 392 4.24 -10.83 -20.15
CA HIS A 392 4.21 -10.51 -18.72
C HIS A 392 4.52 -9.03 -18.45
N TYR A 393 5.53 -8.46 -19.09
CA TYR A 393 5.83 -7.03 -18.92
C TYR A 393 4.76 -6.11 -19.52
N ALA A 394 4.13 -6.50 -20.63
CA ALA A 394 2.98 -5.79 -21.18
C ALA A 394 1.83 -5.75 -20.17
N ASN A 395 1.51 -6.91 -19.57
CA ASN A 395 0.48 -7.01 -18.53
C ASN A 395 0.83 -6.14 -17.32
N ALA A 396 2.07 -6.19 -16.83
CA ALA A 396 2.53 -5.37 -15.72
C ALA A 396 2.37 -3.86 -16.01
N TYR A 397 2.81 -3.39 -17.18
CA TYR A 397 2.72 -1.99 -17.58
C TYR A 397 1.26 -1.54 -17.74
N HIS A 398 0.46 -2.28 -18.49
CA HIS A 398 -0.91 -1.88 -18.82
C HIS A 398 -1.84 -1.90 -17.61
N THR A 399 -1.61 -2.79 -16.65
CA THR A 399 -2.46 -2.93 -15.45
C THR A 399 -1.95 -2.14 -14.24
N ASN A 400 -0.80 -1.45 -14.38
CA ASN A 400 -0.21 -0.72 -13.28
C ASN A 400 -1.12 0.41 -12.77
N VAL A 401 -1.25 0.47 -11.44
CA VAL A 401 -1.91 1.57 -10.70
C VAL A 401 -0.93 2.30 -9.78
N ASN A 402 0.27 1.76 -9.61
CA ASN A 402 1.28 2.31 -8.72
C ASN A 402 2.21 3.26 -9.47
N ALA A 403 2.03 4.56 -9.23
CA ALA A 403 2.85 5.61 -9.85
C ALA A 403 4.36 5.42 -9.57
N LYS A 404 4.74 4.84 -8.42
CA LYS A 404 6.16 4.61 -8.06
C LYS A 404 6.82 3.53 -8.93
N LYS A 405 6.04 2.61 -9.51
CA LYS A 405 6.53 1.51 -10.36
C LYS A 405 6.31 1.75 -11.86
N ALA A 406 5.70 2.88 -12.24
CA ALA A 406 5.30 3.15 -13.62
C ALA A 406 6.49 3.17 -14.60
N ASN A 407 7.58 3.85 -14.23
CA ASN A 407 8.79 3.89 -15.07
C ASN A 407 9.48 2.52 -15.14
N GLU A 408 9.58 1.80 -14.01
CA GLU A 408 10.18 0.47 -13.96
C GLU A 408 9.46 -0.50 -14.92
N PHE A 409 8.13 -0.58 -14.83
CA PHE A 409 7.36 -1.50 -15.67
C PHE A 409 7.38 -1.08 -17.14
N LEU A 410 7.33 0.22 -17.43
CA LEU A 410 7.46 0.74 -18.79
C LEU A 410 8.83 0.42 -19.38
N TYR A 411 9.91 0.63 -18.62
CA TYR A 411 11.27 0.33 -19.05
C TYR A 411 11.43 -1.14 -19.40
N ASN A 412 11.00 -2.05 -18.52
CA ASN A 412 11.11 -3.49 -18.74
C ASN A 412 10.35 -3.93 -20.00
N TYR A 413 9.16 -3.37 -20.23
CA TYR A 413 8.37 -3.65 -21.43
C TYR A 413 9.07 -3.17 -22.70
N LEU A 414 9.50 -1.90 -22.73
CA LEU A 414 10.17 -1.31 -23.88
C LEU A 414 11.51 -1.98 -24.20
N TYR A 415 12.27 -2.36 -23.17
CA TYR A 415 13.51 -3.11 -23.32
C TYR A 415 13.25 -4.45 -24.01
N THR A 416 12.22 -5.18 -23.59
CA THR A 416 11.88 -6.48 -24.18
C THR A 416 11.39 -6.35 -25.62
N LEU A 417 10.58 -5.33 -25.93
CA LEU A 417 10.20 -4.99 -27.31
C LEU A 417 11.41 -4.67 -28.19
N TYR A 418 12.34 -3.86 -27.66
CA TYR A 418 13.58 -3.52 -28.35
C TYR A 418 14.42 -4.77 -28.65
N ALA A 419 14.58 -5.67 -27.67
CA ALA A 419 15.31 -6.92 -27.81
C ALA A 419 14.68 -7.87 -28.84
N LEU A 420 13.36 -7.82 -29.03
CA LEU A 420 12.62 -8.54 -30.07
C LEU A 420 12.61 -7.83 -31.44
N HIS A 421 13.26 -6.67 -31.55
CA HIS A 421 13.24 -5.82 -32.74
C HIS A 421 11.84 -5.28 -33.11
N GLU A 422 10.94 -5.17 -32.14
CA GLU A 422 9.59 -4.60 -32.31
C GLU A 422 9.62 -3.06 -32.19
N PHE A 423 10.47 -2.42 -32.99
CA PHE A 423 10.80 -1.00 -32.87
C PHE A 423 9.60 -0.06 -33.13
N ASP A 424 8.68 -0.46 -34.00
CA ASP A 424 7.45 0.29 -34.28
C ASP A 424 6.61 0.48 -33.02
N GLU A 425 6.48 -0.56 -32.21
CA GLU A 425 5.70 -0.51 -30.97
C GLU A 425 6.40 0.38 -29.92
N VAL A 426 7.72 0.25 -29.78
CA VAL A 426 8.52 1.13 -28.90
C VAL A 426 8.33 2.60 -29.28
N SER A 427 8.37 2.91 -30.58
CA SER A 427 8.17 4.27 -31.10
C SER A 427 6.75 4.80 -30.81
N GLN A 428 5.72 3.98 -31.03
CA GLN A 428 4.33 4.34 -30.75
C GLN A 428 4.09 4.64 -29.26
N ILE A 429 4.66 3.83 -28.37
CA ILE A 429 4.57 4.06 -26.92
C ILE A 429 5.31 5.35 -26.56
N GLY A 430 6.52 5.56 -27.10
CA GLY A 430 7.28 6.79 -26.89
C GLY A 430 6.53 8.05 -27.35
N MET A 431 5.82 7.98 -28.47
CA MET A 431 4.94 9.06 -28.94
C MET A 431 3.79 9.33 -27.96
N LYS A 432 3.12 8.29 -27.45
CA LYS A 432 2.08 8.45 -26.42
C LYS A 432 2.63 9.11 -25.17
N CYS A 433 3.78 8.67 -24.65
CA CYS A 433 4.40 9.27 -23.46
C CYS A 433 4.67 10.77 -23.65
N ARG A 434 5.18 11.18 -24.82
CA ARG A 434 5.40 12.60 -25.17
C ARG A 434 4.09 13.38 -25.25
N LEU A 435 3.07 12.82 -25.91
CA LEU A 435 1.75 13.46 -26.06
C LEU A 435 1.07 13.71 -24.71
N TYR A 436 1.18 12.77 -23.78
CA TYR A 436 0.59 12.88 -22.44
C TYR A 436 1.49 13.57 -21.42
N GLY A 437 2.66 14.07 -21.83
CA GLY A 437 3.60 14.76 -20.93
C GLY A 437 4.16 13.87 -19.82
N ILE A 438 4.22 12.56 -20.05
CA ILE A 438 4.78 11.61 -19.07
C ILE A 438 6.28 11.89 -18.94
N THR A 439 6.72 12.16 -17.72
CA THR A 439 8.14 12.36 -17.43
C THR A 439 8.85 11.02 -17.46
N LEU A 440 9.67 10.81 -18.49
CA LEU A 440 10.43 9.59 -18.67
C LEU A 440 11.80 9.70 -18.00
N GLU A 441 12.24 8.60 -17.41
CA GLU A 441 13.63 8.42 -17.03
C GLU A 441 14.53 8.41 -18.27
N LYS A 442 15.80 8.76 -18.06
CA LYS A 442 16.77 8.99 -19.14
C LYS A 442 16.93 7.74 -20.02
N GLU A 443 17.01 6.58 -19.37
CA GLU A 443 17.19 5.27 -19.96
C GLU A 443 16.03 4.91 -20.89
N ILE A 444 14.79 5.23 -20.49
CA ILE A 444 13.60 5.03 -21.33
C ILE A 444 13.67 5.94 -22.58
N GLY A 445 14.07 7.20 -22.39
CA GLY A 445 14.24 8.14 -23.50
C GLY A 445 15.33 7.71 -24.49
N GLU A 446 16.39 7.06 -24.01
CA GLU A 446 17.46 6.50 -24.85
C GLU A 446 16.99 5.29 -25.66
N LEU A 447 16.23 4.36 -25.05
CA LEU A 447 15.63 3.22 -25.76
C LEU A 447 14.70 3.68 -26.89
N ILE A 448 13.83 4.66 -26.64
CA ILE A 448 12.91 5.19 -27.67
C ILE A 448 13.70 5.78 -28.85
N LYS A 449 14.74 6.58 -28.58
CA LYS A 449 15.58 7.17 -29.63
C LYS A 449 16.33 6.11 -30.43
N ALA A 450 16.81 5.05 -29.77
CA ALA A 450 17.49 3.95 -30.43
C ALA A 450 16.54 3.19 -31.38
N SER A 451 15.29 2.94 -30.97
CA SER A 451 14.26 2.35 -31.83
C SER A 451 13.91 3.23 -33.03
N GLU A 452 13.70 4.53 -32.81
CA GLU A 452 13.39 5.49 -33.88
C GLU A 452 14.53 5.56 -34.91
N SER A 453 15.78 5.47 -34.47
CA SER A 453 16.95 5.43 -35.35
C SER A 453 17.01 4.12 -36.15
N SER A 454 16.64 2.99 -35.52
CA SER A 454 16.65 1.67 -36.14
C SER A 454 15.54 1.50 -37.20
N LEU A 455 14.44 2.25 -37.09
CA LEU A 455 13.39 2.31 -38.11
C LEU A 455 13.79 3.13 -39.35
N GLN A 456 14.78 4.01 -39.21
CA GLN A 456 15.25 4.89 -40.29
C GLN A 456 16.39 4.28 -41.11
N SER A 457 17.09 3.28 -40.56
CA SER A 457 18.14 2.49 -41.21
C SER A 457 17.59 1.26 -41.92
#